data_AF-A0A8M9PPI5-F1
#
_entry.id   AF-A0A8M9PPI5-F1
#
_cell.length_a   1.000
_cell.length_b   1.000
_cell.length_c   1.000
_cell.angle_alpha   90.00
_cell.angle_beta   90.00
_cell.angle_gamma   90.00
#
_symmetry.space_group_name_H-M   'P 1'
#
loop_
_entity.id
_entity.type
_entity.pdbx_description
1 polymer ?
#
loop_
_entity_poly.entity_id
_entity_poly.type
_entity_poly.pdbx_seq_one_letter_code
_entity_poly.pdbx_strand_id
1 'polypeptide(L)'
;MRLVLKYLDKMRCFRKRSTIPFLVALITFLLFINLYIEDGYVLEEDKRQLRETSMHPLNSERYVHTFKDITNFSGTINVTYRYLAGTPLPRKKYLTIGLSSVKRKRGNYLLETIKSIFDQSSYEELKEIIVVVHLADFDLAWCESLVQEISRKFGHHIIAGRLLVIHAPEEYYPSLDGLKRNYNDPEDRVRFRSKQNVDYAFLLNFCTNLSDFYMMLEDDVRCSRNFLTALKKVVASREGSYWVMLEFSKLGYIGKLYHSRDLPRLAHFLLMFYQEMPCDWLLIHFRGLLAQKDAIRFKPSLFQHMGYYSSYKGAENKLKDDDFEEDSLDIPDNPPASLYTNINVFESYDAAKAYSSVDEYFWGKAPSTGDFYVIVFNKATKISKIKIITGTDDRQNDILHHGALEVGEKLIGTKKGRQCSSYITLGEFKNGNIEVHDVDHKIAFDIECVRIVVTANQKEWLIIRSISLWTTQGASQ
;
A
#
# COMPACT_ATOMS: atom_id res chain seq x y z
N MET A 1 4.68 11.22 -76.73
CA MET A 1 4.29 11.97 -75.51
C MET A 1 3.44 11.17 -74.51
N ARG A 2 2.45 10.36 -74.94
CA ARG A 2 1.58 9.57 -74.02
C ARG A 2 2.28 8.50 -73.16
N LEU A 3 3.47 8.00 -73.55
CA LEU A 3 4.22 7.01 -72.77
C LEU A 3 4.99 7.61 -71.57
N VAL A 4 5.41 8.88 -71.66
CA VAL A 4 6.14 9.56 -70.58
C VAL A 4 5.21 9.91 -69.41
N LEU A 5 3.96 10.26 -69.71
CA LEU A 5 2.97 10.62 -68.68
C LEU A 5 2.60 9.43 -67.78
N LYS A 6 2.51 8.20 -68.34
CA LYS A 6 2.26 6.98 -67.57
C LYS A 6 3.41 6.59 -66.64
N TYR A 7 4.65 6.98 -66.96
CA TYR A 7 5.81 6.69 -66.11
C TYR A 7 5.90 7.67 -64.93
N LEU A 8 5.52 8.94 -65.14
CA LEU A 8 5.45 9.94 -64.08
C LEU A 8 4.35 9.63 -63.05
N ASP A 9 3.21 9.08 -63.46
CA ASP A 9 2.17 8.63 -62.51
C ASP A 9 2.61 7.40 -61.70
N LYS A 10 3.40 6.49 -62.29
CA LYS A 10 4.01 5.38 -61.52
C LYS A 10 5.04 5.88 -60.49
N MET A 11 5.78 6.96 -60.77
CA MET A 11 6.70 7.53 -59.78
C MET A 11 5.99 8.31 -58.66
N ARG A 12 4.82 8.90 -58.91
CA ARG A 12 4.03 9.57 -57.85
C ARG A 12 3.51 8.59 -56.79
N CYS A 13 3.23 7.34 -57.15
CA CYS A 13 2.80 6.31 -56.20
C CYS A 13 3.93 5.76 -55.32
N PHE A 14 5.20 5.84 -55.74
CA PHE A 14 6.32 5.37 -54.91
C PHE A 14 6.68 6.34 -53.78
N ARG A 15 6.45 7.65 -53.96
CA ARG A 15 6.80 8.65 -52.93
C ARG A 15 5.90 8.58 -51.69
N LYS A 16 4.66 8.10 -51.81
CA LYS A 16 3.72 7.97 -50.67
C LYS A 16 3.88 6.66 -49.87
N ARG A 17 4.49 5.61 -50.44
CA ARG A 17 4.72 4.35 -49.71
C ARG A 17 6.06 4.34 -48.95
N SER A 18 6.99 5.23 -49.27
CA SER A 18 8.30 5.30 -48.60
C SER A 18 8.27 6.01 -47.24
N THR A 19 7.26 6.85 -46.96
CA THR A 19 7.21 7.64 -45.71
C THR A 19 6.69 6.83 -44.52
N ILE A 20 5.77 5.89 -44.76
CA ILE A 20 5.16 5.06 -43.70
C ILE A 20 6.19 4.18 -42.98
N PRO A 21 7.04 3.37 -43.66
CA PRO A 21 8.04 2.56 -42.96
C PRO A 21 9.09 3.42 -42.25
N PHE A 22 9.42 4.60 -42.78
CA PHE A 22 10.36 5.51 -42.14
C PHE A 22 9.78 6.12 -40.85
N LEU A 23 8.49 6.48 -40.85
CA LEU A 23 7.79 6.95 -39.66
C LEU A 23 7.66 5.86 -38.59
N VAL A 24 7.34 4.62 -38.98
CA VAL A 24 7.27 3.50 -38.05
C VAL A 24 8.65 3.22 -37.43
N ALA A 25 9.71 3.19 -38.25
CA ALA A 25 11.09 3.00 -37.77
C ALA A 25 11.55 4.14 -36.86
N LEU A 26 11.16 5.39 -37.14
CA LEU A 26 11.47 6.53 -36.29
C LEU A 26 10.73 6.45 -34.95
N ILE A 27 9.44 6.06 -34.95
CA ILE A 27 8.65 5.89 -33.73
C ILE A 27 9.21 4.75 -32.87
N THR A 28 9.54 3.59 -33.46
CA THR A 28 10.16 2.50 -32.70
C THR A 28 11.54 2.88 -32.19
N PHE A 29 12.35 3.62 -32.95
CA PHE A 29 13.64 4.11 -32.50
C PHE A 29 13.51 5.13 -31.35
N LEU A 30 12.55 6.05 -31.42
CA LEU A 30 12.26 7.00 -30.34
C LEU A 30 11.71 6.31 -29.09
N LEU A 31 10.87 5.28 -29.24
CA LEU A 31 10.42 4.45 -28.13
C LEU A 31 11.58 3.68 -27.49
N PHE A 32 12.50 3.15 -28.30
CA PHE A 32 13.69 2.47 -27.81
C PHE A 32 14.63 3.44 -27.08
N ILE A 33 14.83 4.65 -27.60
CA ILE A 33 15.60 5.70 -26.92
C ILE A 33 14.92 6.12 -25.62
N ASN A 34 13.59 6.30 -25.58
CA ASN A 34 12.89 6.64 -24.35
C ASN A 34 13.03 5.52 -23.30
N LEU A 35 12.84 4.26 -23.69
CA LEU A 35 13.04 3.12 -22.79
C LEU A 35 14.49 3.03 -22.30
N TYR A 36 15.47 3.29 -23.17
CA TYR A 36 16.89 3.24 -22.81
C TYR A 36 17.33 4.44 -21.98
N ILE A 37 16.71 5.62 -22.17
CA ILE A 37 16.92 6.79 -21.32
C ILE A 37 16.28 6.54 -19.96
N GLU A 38 15.08 5.97 -19.90
CA GLU A 38 14.37 5.67 -18.64
C GLU A 38 15.13 4.61 -17.82
N ASP A 39 15.52 3.48 -18.43
CA ASP A 39 16.36 2.46 -17.78
C ASP A 39 17.77 3.01 -17.45
N GLY A 40 18.34 3.85 -18.33
CA GLY A 40 19.66 4.44 -18.13
C GLY A 40 19.70 5.42 -16.96
N TYR A 41 18.64 6.22 -16.76
CA TYR A 41 18.51 7.11 -15.61
C TYR A 41 18.26 6.32 -14.33
N VAL A 42 17.36 5.32 -14.34
CA VAL A 42 17.09 4.48 -13.16
C VAL A 42 18.34 3.73 -12.73
N LEU A 43 19.10 3.16 -13.67
CA LEU A 43 20.31 2.40 -13.38
C LEU A 43 21.49 3.28 -12.92
N GLU A 44 21.64 4.51 -13.44
CA GLU A 44 22.66 5.44 -12.94
C GLU A 44 22.29 6.10 -11.61
N GLU A 45 21.01 6.31 -11.32
CA GLU A 45 20.55 6.72 -9.99
C GLU A 45 20.92 5.63 -8.97
N ASP A 46 20.65 4.36 -9.29
CA ASP A 46 21.04 3.22 -8.45
C ASP A 46 22.57 3.10 -8.28
N LYS A 47 23.36 3.30 -9.35
CA LYS A 47 24.83 3.23 -9.27
C LYS A 47 25.45 4.42 -8.55
N ARG A 48 24.92 5.63 -8.71
CA ARG A 48 25.36 6.81 -7.92
C ARG A 48 25.03 6.63 -6.45
N GLN A 49 23.84 6.13 -6.12
CA GLN A 49 23.45 5.87 -4.74
C GLN A 49 24.27 4.73 -4.10
N LEU A 50 24.57 3.66 -4.84
CA LEU A 50 25.46 2.57 -4.39
C LEU A 50 26.88 3.06 -4.05
N ARG A 51 27.40 4.07 -4.77
CA ARG A 51 28.68 4.69 -4.43
C ARG A 51 28.62 5.53 -3.15
N GLU A 52 27.48 6.13 -2.83
CA GLU A 52 27.28 6.88 -1.59
C GLU A 52 26.98 5.98 -0.38
N THR A 53 26.51 4.74 -0.59
CA THR A 53 26.14 3.82 0.51
C THR A 53 27.33 3.13 1.21
N SER A 54 28.58 3.45 0.85
CA SER A 54 29.76 2.90 1.53
C SER A 54 30.12 3.61 2.85
N MET A 55 29.28 4.51 3.36
CA MET A 55 29.50 5.18 4.65
C MET A 55 28.64 4.59 5.76
N HIS A 56 29.30 3.81 6.62
CA HIS A 56 29.05 3.38 8.00
C HIS A 56 27.62 3.38 8.63
N PRO A 57 27.31 2.40 9.51
CA PRO A 57 25.99 2.23 10.11
C PRO A 57 25.65 3.36 11.07
N LEU A 58 24.51 4.03 10.84
CA LEU A 58 23.96 5.07 11.69
C LEU A 58 23.36 4.45 12.98
N ASN A 59 24.03 4.68 14.11
CA ASN A 59 23.46 4.47 15.45
C ASN A 59 22.34 5.51 15.70
N SER A 60 21.09 5.04 15.85
CA SER A 60 19.89 5.89 15.87
C SER A 60 19.60 6.62 17.19
N GLU A 61 20.43 6.51 18.24
CA GLU A 61 20.07 7.04 19.57
C GLU A 61 20.77 8.34 20.02
N ARG A 62 21.51 9.07 19.16
CA ARG A 62 22.24 10.27 19.61
C ARG A 62 22.09 11.55 18.78
N TYR A 63 21.01 11.70 18.01
CA TYR A 63 20.70 12.99 17.36
C TYR A 63 19.52 13.69 18.02
N VAL A 64 19.75 14.23 19.22
CA VAL A 64 18.93 15.31 19.79
C VAL A 64 19.68 16.63 19.56
N HIS A 65 19.80 17.04 18.29
CA HIS A 65 20.17 18.42 18.01
C HIS A 65 18.96 19.33 18.19
N THR A 66 19.19 20.43 18.89
CA THR A 66 18.21 21.39 19.38
C THR A 66 17.68 22.24 18.21
N PHE A 67 16.65 21.73 17.52
CA PHE A 67 15.93 22.35 16.39
C PHE A 67 15.07 23.58 16.80
N LYS A 68 15.63 24.58 17.50
CA LYS A 68 14.84 25.76 17.91
C LYS A 68 14.46 26.70 16.74
N ASP A 69 15.19 26.68 15.63
CA ASP A 69 14.95 27.61 14.50
C ASP A 69 14.06 27.05 13.36
N ILE A 70 13.62 25.78 13.46
CA ILE A 70 12.66 25.17 12.49
C ILE A 70 11.26 25.01 13.13
N THR A 71 11.06 25.58 14.33
CA THR A 71 9.84 25.47 15.13
C THR A 71 8.54 25.83 14.40
N ASN A 72 8.58 26.65 13.34
CA ASN A 72 7.39 26.95 12.55
C ASN A 72 6.87 25.79 11.69
N PHE A 73 7.72 24.87 11.21
CA PHE A 73 7.27 23.74 10.38
C PHE A 73 6.68 22.57 11.19
N SER A 74 6.90 22.57 12.50
CA SER A 74 6.21 21.68 13.44
C SER A 74 4.92 22.26 13.99
N GLY A 75 4.67 23.57 13.75
CA GLY A 75 3.41 24.21 14.08
C GLY A 75 2.27 23.71 13.19
N THR A 76 1.03 23.96 13.61
CA THR A 76 -0.15 23.75 12.76
C THR A 76 -0.25 24.86 11.71
N ILE A 77 -0.70 24.52 10.51
CA ILE A 77 -1.05 25.49 9.47
C ILE A 77 -2.20 26.36 10.00
N ASN A 78 -2.08 27.68 9.86
CA ASN A 78 -3.09 28.63 10.31
C ASN A 78 -4.32 28.60 9.39
N VAL A 79 -5.27 27.72 9.70
CA VAL A 79 -6.54 27.56 8.99
C VAL A 79 -7.68 27.58 10.00
N THR A 80 -8.68 28.44 9.77
CA THR A 80 -9.91 28.42 10.56
C THR A 80 -10.93 27.54 9.88
N TYR A 81 -11.22 26.38 10.49
CA TYR A 81 -12.17 25.41 9.96
C TYR A 81 -13.60 25.75 10.36
N ARG A 82 -14.54 25.52 9.43
CA ARG A 82 -15.97 25.49 9.74
C ARG A 82 -16.35 24.10 10.22
N TYR A 83 -16.91 24.00 11.42
CA TYR A 83 -17.49 22.77 11.94
C TYR A 83 -18.92 22.65 11.40
N LEU A 84 -19.11 21.75 10.43
CA LEU A 84 -20.42 21.53 9.80
C LEU A 84 -21.27 20.54 10.60
N ALA A 85 -20.64 19.54 11.23
CA ALA A 85 -21.30 18.67 12.19
C ALA A 85 -20.32 18.08 13.21
N GLY A 86 -20.76 18.01 14.46
CA GLY A 86 -19.97 17.49 15.58
C GLY A 86 -18.90 18.47 16.06
N THR A 87 -18.36 18.18 17.25
CA THR A 87 -17.21 18.90 17.81
C THR A 87 -16.23 17.90 18.42
N PRO A 88 -14.91 18.15 18.35
CA PRO A 88 -13.91 17.27 18.92
C PRO A 88 -14.05 17.21 20.44
N LEU A 89 -13.97 16.00 20.98
CA LEU A 89 -13.97 15.77 22.43
C LEU A 89 -12.55 15.97 22.99
N PRO A 90 -12.41 16.41 24.25
CA PRO A 90 -11.10 16.70 24.85
C PRO A 90 -10.22 15.46 25.06
N ARG A 91 -10.79 14.25 25.00
CA ARG A 91 -10.06 13.00 25.19
C ARG A 91 -9.50 12.49 23.87
N LYS A 92 -8.17 12.42 23.79
CA LYS A 92 -7.44 11.78 22.69
C LYS A 92 -7.85 10.31 22.53
N LYS A 93 -8.04 9.88 21.28
CA LYS A 93 -8.42 8.51 20.91
C LYS A 93 -7.23 7.74 20.35
N TYR A 94 -7.43 6.47 20.02
CA TYR A 94 -6.35 5.67 19.45
C TYR A 94 -6.15 5.99 17.96
N LEU A 95 -7.25 6.05 17.19
CA LEU A 95 -7.21 6.23 15.73
C LEU A 95 -8.14 7.34 15.25
N THR A 96 -7.62 8.24 14.43
CA THR A 96 -8.42 9.13 13.58
C THR A 96 -8.40 8.61 12.14
N ILE A 97 -9.57 8.48 11.53
CA ILE A 97 -9.71 8.15 10.11
C ILE A 97 -10.09 9.44 9.38
N GLY A 98 -9.24 9.88 8.45
CA GLY A 98 -9.51 11.08 7.66
C GLY A 98 -10.07 10.72 6.28
N LEU A 99 -11.16 11.39 5.91
CA LEU A 99 -11.80 11.32 4.60
C LEU A 99 -11.84 12.73 4.00
N SER A 100 -11.38 12.89 2.76
CA SER A 100 -11.60 14.11 1.98
C SER A 100 -12.55 13.80 0.84
N SER A 101 -13.57 14.64 0.63
CA SER A 101 -14.59 14.43 -0.40
C SER A 101 -14.87 15.73 -1.16
N VAL A 102 -15.08 15.58 -2.46
CA VAL A 102 -15.46 16.64 -3.40
C VAL A 102 -16.66 16.18 -4.23
N LYS A 103 -17.40 17.13 -4.81
CA LYS A 103 -18.60 16.81 -5.58
C LYS A 103 -18.25 16.02 -6.84
N ARG A 104 -18.66 14.75 -6.88
CA ARG A 104 -18.54 13.91 -8.08
C ARG A 104 -19.69 14.18 -9.04
N LYS A 105 -19.43 14.07 -10.35
CA LYS A 105 -20.49 14.12 -11.38
C LYS A 105 -21.43 12.91 -11.32
N ARG A 106 -20.90 11.76 -10.89
CA ARG A 106 -21.59 10.45 -10.81
C ARG A 106 -21.00 9.64 -9.66
N GLY A 107 -21.83 8.78 -9.05
CA GLY A 107 -21.41 7.84 -8.01
C GLY A 107 -20.90 8.55 -6.77
N ASN A 108 -21.80 8.95 -5.87
CA ASN A 108 -21.39 9.49 -4.58
C ASN A 108 -21.22 8.32 -3.60
N TYR A 109 -20.02 8.14 -3.04
CA TYR A 109 -19.65 6.93 -2.28
C TYR A 109 -19.39 7.19 -0.79
N LEU A 110 -19.33 8.47 -0.39
CA LEU A 110 -18.93 8.87 0.96
C LEU A 110 -19.82 8.25 2.04
N LEU A 111 -21.14 8.21 1.80
CA LEU A 111 -22.09 7.67 2.78
C LEU A 111 -21.90 6.15 2.97
N GLU A 112 -21.63 5.43 1.88
CA GLU A 112 -21.30 4.00 1.92
C GLU A 112 -19.97 3.76 2.64
N THR A 113 -18.96 4.61 2.41
CA THR A 113 -17.66 4.55 3.10
C THR A 113 -17.81 4.78 4.61
N ILE A 114 -18.50 5.84 5.02
CA ILE A 114 -18.78 6.13 6.44
C ILE A 114 -19.55 4.97 7.08
N LYS A 115 -20.58 4.46 6.39
CA LYS A 115 -21.33 3.28 6.84
C LYS A 115 -20.42 2.07 7.00
N SER A 116 -19.52 1.82 6.03
CA SER A 116 -18.59 0.69 6.08
C SER A 116 -17.64 0.80 7.27
N ILE A 117 -17.12 1.98 7.58
CA ILE A 117 -16.24 2.18 8.73
C ILE A 117 -16.96 1.79 10.01
N PHE A 118 -18.18 2.28 10.21
CA PHE A 118 -18.91 2.05 11.46
C PHE A 118 -19.49 0.63 11.59
N ASP A 119 -20.08 0.08 10.51
CA ASP A 119 -20.67 -1.25 10.54
C ASP A 119 -19.63 -2.37 10.66
N GLN A 120 -18.41 -2.14 10.15
CA GLN A 120 -17.31 -3.09 10.23
C GLN A 120 -16.48 -2.93 11.51
N SER A 121 -16.77 -1.93 12.34
CA SER A 121 -16.13 -1.75 13.64
C SER A 121 -16.90 -2.48 14.75
N SER A 122 -16.17 -3.14 15.65
CA SER A 122 -16.74 -3.67 16.89
C SER A 122 -17.16 -2.54 17.86
N TYR A 123 -17.94 -2.87 18.88
CA TYR A 123 -18.36 -1.89 19.89
C TYR A 123 -17.15 -1.29 20.65
N GLU A 124 -16.12 -2.09 20.88
CA GLU A 124 -14.86 -1.71 21.52
C GLU A 124 -14.07 -0.76 20.61
N GLU A 125 -13.93 -1.09 19.33
CA GLU A 125 -13.22 -0.26 18.35
C GLU A 125 -13.89 1.11 18.19
N LEU A 126 -15.22 1.16 18.16
CA LEU A 126 -15.97 2.41 18.07
C LEU A 126 -15.69 3.38 19.23
N LYS A 127 -15.21 2.91 20.39
CA LYS A 127 -14.82 3.80 21.51
C LYS A 127 -13.46 4.46 21.27
N GLU A 128 -12.65 3.91 20.36
CA GLU A 128 -11.26 4.28 20.09
C GLU A 128 -11.07 4.98 18.74
N ILE A 129 -12.13 5.10 17.93
CA ILE A 129 -12.11 5.71 16.58
C ILE A 129 -12.79 7.09 16.57
N ILE A 130 -12.19 8.02 15.83
CA ILE A 130 -12.83 9.25 15.33
C ILE A 130 -12.74 9.26 13.81
N VAL A 131 -13.85 9.49 13.13
CA VAL A 131 -13.88 9.75 11.68
C VAL A 131 -13.99 11.25 11.46
N VAL A 132 -13.09 11.82 10.67
CA VAL A 132 -13.11 13.23 10.25
C VAL A 132 -13.35 13.29 8.76
N VAL A 133 -14.44 13.92 8.36
CA VAL A 133 -14.80 14.17 6.97
C VAL A 133 -14.53 15.63 6.64
N HIS A 134 -13.56 15.88 5.77
CA HIS A 134 -13.35 17.17 5.15
C HIS A 134 -14.17 17.25 3.85
N LEU A 135 -15.25 18.03 3.88
CA LEU A 135 -15.98 18.40 2.67
C LEU A 135 -15.21 19.51 1.99
N ALA A 136 -14.38 19.13 1.02
CA ALA A 136 -13.39 20.01 0.42
C ALA A 136 -13.91 20.76 -0.81
N ASP A 137 -15.16 20.57 -1.21
CA ASP A 137 -15.74 21.32 -2.34
C ASP A 137 -16.07 22.76 -1.96
N PHE A 138 -15.96 23.69 -2.91
CA PHE A 138 -16.29 25.10 -2.72
C PHE A 138 -17.79 25.39 -2.92
N ASP A 139 -18.55 24.45 -3.49
CA ASP A 139 -20.01 24.50 -3.54
C ASP A 139 -20.62 24.31 -2.14
N LEU A 140 -20.83 25.42 -1.42
CA LEU A 140 -21.37 25.42 -0.07
C LEU A 140 -22.78 24.83 0.00
N ALA A 141 -23.61 25.00 -1.04
CA ALA A 141 -24.96 24.42 -1.07
C ALA A 141 -24.90 22.88 -1.16
N TRP A 142 -23.95 22.34 -1.93
CA TRP A 142 -23.69 20.90 -1.94
C TRP A 142 -23.17 20.41 -0.59
N CYS A 143 -22.23 21.14 0.02
CA CYS A 143 -21.72 20.81 1.36
C CYS A 143 -22.85 20.77 2.40
N GLU A 144 -23.72 21.78 2.42
CA GLU A 144 -24.88 21.83 3.34
C GLU A 144 -25.84 20.67 3.12
N SER A 145 -26.19 20.36 1.87
CA SER A 145 -27.04 19.21 1.53
C SER A 145 -26.44 17.90 2.02
N LEU A 146 -25.13 17.69 1.79
CA LEU A 146 -24.46 16.46 2.18
C LEU A 146 -24.34 16.34 3.71
N VAL A 147 -24.11 17.45 4.43
CA VAL A 147 -24.11 17.47 5.90
C VAL A 147 -25.46 17.09 6.46
N GLN A 148 -26.56 17.53 5.85
CA GLN A 148 -27.91 17.11 6.26
C GLN A 148 -28.10 15.60 6.09
N GLU A 149 -27.64 15.03 4.97
CA GLU A 149 -27.68 13.58 4.76
C GLU A 149 -26.82 12.79 5.74
N ILE A 150 -25.60 13.26 6.00
CA ILE A 150 -24.69 12.67 6.99
C ILE A 150 -25.32 12.73 8.38
N SER A 151 -25.87 13.89 8.77
CA SER A 151 -26.49 14.07 10.09
C SER A 151 -27.72 13.18 10.28
N ARG A 152 -28.52 13.02 9.21
CA ARG A 152 -29.68 12.12 9.22
C ARG A 152 -29.29 10.65 9.36
N LYS A 153 -28.26 10.19 8.64
CA LYS A 153 -27.85 8.77 8.64
C LYS A 153 -26.97 8.40 9.84
N PHE A 154 -26.11 9.32 10.30
CA PHE A 154 -25.05 9.05 11.28
C PHE A 154 -25.12 9.94 12.52
N GLY A 155 -26.26 10.59 12.79
CA GLY A 155 -26.42 11.53 13.90
C GLY A 155 -25.98 10.96 15.26
N HIS A 156 -26.21 9.66 15.51
CA HIS A 156 -25.77 9.00 16.73
C HIS A 156 -24.23 8.85 16.86
N HIS A 157 -23.48 8.81 15.75
CA HIS A 157 -22.01 8.88 15.77
C HIS A 157 -21.52 10.31 15.99
N ILE A 158 -22.23 11.30 15.44
CA ILE A 158 -21.92 12.72 15.62
C ILE A 158 -22.11 13.13 17.09
N ILE A 159 -23.25 12.78 17.70
CA ILE A 159 -23.55 13.05 19.11
C ILE A 159 -22.52 12.36 20.03
N ALA A 160 -22.09 11.15 19.68
CA ALA A 160 -21.08 10.41 20.42
C ALA A 160 -19.64 10.93 20.21
N GLY A 161 -19.43 11.97 19.40
CA GLY A 161 -18.10 12.51 19.08
C GLY A 161 -17.21 11.57 18.26
N ARG A 162 -17.83 10.61 17.54
CA ARG A 162 -17.14 9.64 16.66
C ARG A 162 -17.08 10.07 15.20
N LEU A 163 -17.93 11.03 14.80
CA LEU A 163 -17.95 11.58 13.45
C LEU A 163 -17.92 13.11 13.52
N LEU A 164 -16.95 13.71 12.83
CA LEU A 164 -16.81 15.14 12.65
C LEU A 164 -16.86 15.47 11.16
N VAL A 165 -17.58 16.53 10.80
CA VAL A 165 -17.63 17.04 9.44
C VAL A 165 -17.14 18.48 9.45
N ILE A 166 -16.10 18.74 8.66
CA ILE A 166 -15.43 20.04 8.60
C ILE A 166 -15.35 20.54 7.16
N HIS A 167 -15.16 21.86 7.03
CA HIS A 167 -14.87 22.51 5.77
C HIS A 167 -13.80 23.58 5.97
N ALA A 168 -12.85 23.63 5.04
CA ALA A 168 -11.82 24.66 4.97
C ALA A 168 -12.23 25.69 3.91
N PRO A 169 -12.45 26.97 4.27
CA PRO A 169 -12.85 28.00 3.31
C PRO A 169 -11.82 28.22 2.19
N GLU A 170 -12.29 28.59 0.99
CA GLU A 170 -11.46 28.84 -0.19
C GLU A 170 -10.39 29.91 0.04
N GLU A 171 -10.66 30.90 0.89
CA GLU A 171 -9.72 31.99 1.23
C GLU A 171 -8.39 31.52 1.84
N TYR A 172 -8.34 30.30 2.40
CA TYR A 172 -7.12 29.71 2.95
C TYR A 172 -6.31 28.92 1.90
N TYR A 173 -6.90 28.60 0.74
CA TYR A 173 -6.20 27.86 -0.30
C TYR A 173 -5.14 28.75 -0.97
N PRO A 174 -3.96 28.21 -1.30
CA PRO A 174 -3.03 28.91 -2.17
C PRO A 174 -3.62 29.02 -3.59
N SER A 175 -3.05 29.87 -4.43
CA SER A 175 -3.54 30.03 -5.81
C SER A 175 -3.60 28.69 -6.55
N LEU A 176 -4.78 28.39 -7.12
CA LEU A 176 -5.04 27.20 -7.93
C LEU A 176 -5.01 27.51 -9.43
N ASP A 177 -4.58 28.71 -9.79
CA ASP A 177 -4.49 29.21 -11.16
C ASP A 177 -3.02 29.41 -11.55
N GLY A 178 -2.71 29.32 -12.84
CA GLY A 178 -1.32 29.49 -13.33
C GLY A 178 -0.34 28.44 -12.80
N LEU A 179 -0.84 27.26 -12.42
CA LEU A 179 -0.06 26.18 -11.83
C LEU A 179 1.00 25.63 -12.81
N LYS A 180 2.14 25.19 -12.26
CA LYS A 180 3.22 24.54 -13.03
C LYS A 180 2.70 23.27 -13.73
N ARG A 181 3.12 23.08 -14.98
CA ARG A 181 2.74 21.93 -15.83
C ARG A 181 3.91 20.98 -16.06
N ASN A 182 4.54 20.50 -14.98
CA ASN A 182 5.75 19.66 -15.03
C ASN A 182 5.62 18.41 -15.92
N TYR A 183 4.41 17.86 -16.05
CA TYR A 183 4.13 16.65 -16.84
C TYR A 183 3.22 16.91 -18.05
N ASN A 184 3.04 18.18 -18.43
CA ASN A 184 2.19 18.60 -19.56
C ASN A 184 0.73 18.12 -19.52
N ASP A 185 0.23 17.71 -18.34
CA ASP A 185 -1.19 17.42 -18.13
C ASP A 185 -2.09 18.63 -18.46
N PRO A 186 -3.34 18.41 -18.86
CA PRO A 186 -4.33 19.48 -19.03
C PRO A 186 -4.48 20.35 -17.77
N GLU A 187 -4.73 21.64 -17.95
CA GLU A 187 -4.80 22.63 -16.87
C GLU A 187 -5.80 22.24 -15.78
N ASP A 188 -6.96 21.71 -16.15
CA ASP A 188 -7.99 21.28 -15.21
C ASP A 188 -7.58 20.04 -14.40
N ARG A 189 -6.78 19.13 -14.97
CA ARG A 189 -6.18 18.00 -14.23
C ARG A 189 -5.12 18.48 -13.25
N VAL A 190 -4.28 19.43 -13.67
CA VAL A 190 -3.25 20.04 -12.81
C VAL A 190 -3.92 20.78 -11.65
N ARG A 191 -4.97 21.55 -11.91
CA ARG A 191 -5.78 22.21 -10.89
C ARG A 191 -6.38 21.21 -9.91
N PHE A 192 -6.98 20.13 -10.43
CA PHE A 192 -7.60 19.08 -9.60
C PHE A 192 -6.60 18.42 -8.65
N ARG A 193 -5.46 17.91 -9.15
CA ARG A 193 -4.45 17.24 -8.31
C ARG A 193 -3.79 18.19 -7.31
N SER A 194 -3.59 19.44 -7.70
CA SER A 194 -2.96 20.44 -6.82
C SER A 194 -3.89 20.85 -5.69
N LYS A 195 -5.18 21.03 -6.01
CA LYS A 195 -6.23 21.27 -5.02
C LYS A 195 -6.35 20.07 -4.06
N GLN A 196 -6.30 18.84 -4.57
CA GLN A 196 -6.32 17.62 -3.76
C GLN A 196 -5.15 17.53 -2.76
N ASN A 197 -3.94 17.94 -3.16
CA ASN A 197 -2.81 18.06 -2.23
C ASN A 197 -3.13 18.99 -1.04
N VAL A 198 -3.75 20.14 -1.32
CA VAL A 198 -4.14 21.11 -0.29
C VAL A 198 -5.27 20.56 0.58
N ASP A 199 -6.25 19.86 0.01
CA ASP A 199 -7.33 19.22 0.76
C ASP A 199 -6.76 18.28 1.83
N TYR A 200 -5.87 17.37 1.42
CA TYR A 200 -5.25 16.45 2.34
C TYR A 200 -4.36 17.17 3.36
N ALA A 201 -3.62 18.21 2.96
CA ALA A 201 -2.84 19.02 3.90
C ALA A 201 -3.73 19.61 5.01
N PHE A 202 -4.90 20.16 4.65
CA PHE A 202 -5.83 20.74 5.61
C PHE A 202 -6.52 19.69 6.48
N LEU A 203 -6.88 18.53 5.93
CA LEU A 203 -7.41 17.42 6.70
C LEU A 203 -6.40 16.90 7.73
N LEU A 204 -5.15 16.67 7.31
CA LEU A 204 -4.05 16.23 8.17
C LEU A 204 -3.77 17.24 9.29
N ASN A 205 -3.71 18.53 8.95
CA ASN A 205 -3.50 19.61 9.90
C ASN A 205 -4.56 19.59 11.01
N PHE A 206 -5.84 19.45 10.64
CA PHE A 206 -6.94 19.34 11.61
C PHE A 206 -6.82 18.10 12.52
N CYS A 207 -6.37 16.97 11.98
CA CYS A 207 -6.35 15.70 12.70
C CYS A 207 -5.18 15.53 13.69
N THR A 208 -4.17 16.41 13.66
CA THR A 208 -2.92 16.36 14.44
C THR A 208 -3.08 15.90 15.90
N ASN A 209 -4.06 16.45 16.63
CA ASN A 209 -4.18 16.26 18.08
C ASN A 209 -5.38 15.38 18.50
N LEU A 210 -6.07 14.74 17.55
CA LEU A 210 -7.29 13.98 17.87
C LEU A 210 -7.00 12.57 18.39
N SER A 211 -5.97 11.93 17.85
CA SER A 211 -5.65 10.53 18.15
C SER A 211 -4.15 10.25 18.14
N ASP A 212 -3.72 9.08 18.63
CA ASP A 212 -2.31 8.66 18.58
C ASP A 212 -1.84 8.32 17.17
N PHE A 213 -2.75 7.74 16.39
CA PHE A 213 -2.54 7.36 14.99
C PHE A 213 -3.57 8.00 14.08
N TYR A 214 -3.19 8.15 12.81
CA TYR A 214 -4.05 8.65 11.75
C TYR A 214 -4.04 7.69 10.56
N MET A 215 -5.23 7.27 10.12
CA MET A 215 -5.44 6.50 8.89
C MET A 215 -5.98 7.41 7.80
N MET A 216 -5.25 7.52 6.70
CA MET A 216 -5.74 8.16 5.47
C MET A 216 -6.59 7.17 4.69
N LEU A 217 -7.82 7.58 4.35
CA LEU A 217 -8.69 6.88 3.41
C LEU A 217 -9.24 7.86 2.36
N GLU A 218 -9.72 7.31 1.25
CA GLU A 218 -10.52 8.02 0.25
C GLU A 218 -12.01 7.91 0.59
N ASP A 219 -12.86 8.70 -0.08
CA ASP A 219 -14.30 8.72 0.16
C ASP A 219 -15.07 7.56 -0.52
N ASP A 220 -14.38 6.61 -1.15
CA ASP A 220 -14.94 5.47 -1.88
C ASP A 220 -14.30 4.13 -1.49
N VAL A 221 -14.26 3.86 -0.17
CA VAL A 221 -13.59 2.71 0.43
C VAL A 221 -14.58 1.81 1.19
N ARG A 222 -14.44 0.49 0.99
CA ARG A 222 -15.03 -0.56 1.84
C ARG A 222 -13.98 -1.06 2.82
N CYS A 223 -14.32 -1.14 4.10
CA CYS A 223 -13.43 -1.64 5.17
C CYS A 223 -13.62 -3.14 5.40
N SER A 224 -12.57 -3.83 5.84
CA SER A 224 -12.67 -5.17 6.42
C SER A 224 -13.25 -5.11 7.83
N ARG A 225 -13.83 -6.23 8.29
CA ARG A 225 -14.33 -6.37 9.66
C ARG A 225 -13.19 -6.24 10.68
N ASN A 226 -13.47 -5.54 11.78
CA ASN A 226 -12.57 -5.35 12.91
C ASN A 226 -11.18 -4.84 12.51
N PHE A 227 -11.14 -3.95 11.51
CA PHE A 227 -9.89 -3.46 10.95
C PHE A 227 -9.00 -2.79 12.01
N LEU A 228 -9.56 -2.06 12.99
CA LEU A 228 -8.75 -1.42 14.02
C LEU A 228 -8.02 -2.44 14.92
N THR A 229 -8.63 -3.57 15.20
CA THR A 229 -8.01 -4.67 15.94
C THR A 229 -6.79 -5.20 15.20
N ALA A 230 -6.93 -5.41 13.88
CA ALA A 230 -5.81 -5.80 13.02
C ALA A 230 -4.71 -4.71 12.97
N LEU A 231 -5.10 -3.42 12.88
CA LEU A 231 -4.17 -2.30 12.93
C LEU A 231 -3.38 -2.28 14.26
N LYS A 232 -4.06 -2.45 15.39
CA LYS A 232 -3.43 -2.46 16.74
C LYS A 232 -2.42 -3.59 16.88
N LYS A 233 -2.75 -4.77 16.36
CA LYS A 233 -1.83 -5.92 16.33
C LYS A 233 -0.55 -5.59 15.56
N VAL A 234 -0.68 -4.98 14.39
CA VAL A 234 0.46 -4.56 13.57
C VAL A 234 1.28 -3.45 14.24
N VAL A 235 0.64 -2.46 14.83
CA VAL A 235 1.34 -1.39 15.55
C VAL A 235 2.15 -1.98 16.72
N ALA A 236 1.57 -2.92 17.48
CA ALA A 236 2.26 -3.60 18.57
C ALA A 236 3.45 -4.43 18.07
N SER A 237 3.33 -5.12 16.93
CA SER A 237 4.44 -5.88 16.35
C SER A 237 5.58 -5.01 15.82
N ARG A 238 5.34 -3.69 15.66
CA ARG A 238 6.32 -2.68 15.27
C ARG A 238 6.81 -1.83 16.43
N GLU A 239 6.48 -2.17 17.67
CA GLU A 239 7.00 -1.44 18.83
C GLU A 239 8.54 -1.46 18.86
N GLY A 240 9.15 -0.31 19.14
CA GLY A 240 10.60 -0.10 19.08
C GLY A 240 11.21 0.01 17.67
N SER A 241 10.43 -0.23 16.61
CA SER A 241 10.90 -0.04 15.23
C SER A 241 10.57 1.35 14.71
N TYR A 242 11.49 1.95 13.94
CA TYR A 242 11.23 3.20 13.24
C TYR A 242 10.44 2.96 11.95
N TRP A 243 9.37 3.72 11.77
CA TRP A 243 8.60 3.78 10.53
C TRP A 243 7.92 5.14 10.42
N VAL A 244 7.74 5.59 9.18
CA VAL A 244 7.07 6.84 8.79
C VAL A 244 5.62 6.55 8.45
N MET A 245 5.39 5.45 7.71
CA MET A 245 4.08 5.10 7.20
C MET A 245 3.94 3.58 7.04
N LEU A 246 2.81 3.02 7.48
CA LEU A 246 2.42 1.62 7.28
C LEU A 246 1.26 1.54 6.28
N GLU A 247 1.28 0.54 5.39
CA GLU A 247 0.29 0.39 4.32
C GLU A 247 -0.63 -0.81 4.54
N PHE A 248 -1.94 -0.56 4.46
CA PHE A 248 -3.01 -1.57 4.56
C PHE A 248 -3.84 -1.67 3.27
N SER A 249 -3.34 -1.06 2.19
CA SER A 249 -3.76 -1.28 0.80
C SER A 249 -2.62 -0.88 -0.13
N LYS A 250 -2.47 -1.58 -1.28
CA LYS A 250 -1.52 -1.17 -2.35
C LYS A 250 -1.98 0.07 -3.11
N LEU A 251 -3.26 0.43 -2.99
CA LEU A 251 -3.86 1.49 -3.80
C LEU A 251 -3.55 2.87 -3.20
N GLY A 252 -2.89 3.72 -3.99
CA GLY A 252 -2.77 5.17 -3.80
C GLY A 252 -2.72 5.64 -2.34
N TYR A 253 -3.66 6.52 -1.96
CA TYR A 253 -3.80 7.08 -0.60
C TYR A 253 -4.60 6.21 0.36
N ILE A 254 -5.16 5.10 -0.10
CA ILE A 254 -6.04 4.25 0.69
C ILE A 254 -5.20 3.46 1.70
N GLY A 255 -5.60 3.48 2.96
CA GLY A 255 -5.06 2.59 3.98
C GLY A 255 -3.64 2.96 4.41
N LYS A 256 -3.30 4.26 4.46
CA LYS A 256 -1.97 4.73 4.86
C LYS A 256 -2.01 5.23 6.30
N LEU A 257 -1.31 4.52 7.19
CA LEU A 257 -1.28 4.79 8.63
C LEU A 257 -0.04 5.60 9.01
N TYR A 258 -0.22 6.64 9.82
CA TYR A 258 0.81 7.53 10.31
C TYR A 258 0.70 7.70 11.82
N HIS A 259 1.81 8.03 12.49
CA HIS A 259 1.73 8.63 13.82
C HIS A 259 1.19 10.06 13.73
N SER A 260 0.26 10.43 14.60
CA SER A 260 -0.35 11.77 14.53
C SER A 260 0.64 12.92 14.77
N ARG A 261 1.77 12.65 15.46
CA ARG A 261 2.86 13.60 15.67
C ARG A 261 3.55 14.05 14.38
N ASP A 262 3.48 13.25 13.33
CA ASP A 262 4.13 13.51 12.04
C ASP A 262 3.21 14.23 11.04
N LEU A 263 1.91 14.37 11.36
CA LEU A 263 0.93 15.00 10.47
C LEU A 263 1.22 16.48 10.18
N PRO A 264 1.68 17.33 11.12
CA PRO A 264 2.02 18.71 10.79
C PRO A 264 3.10 18.78 9.72
N ARG A 265 4.13 17.92 9.82
CA ARG A 265 5.21 17.85 8.83
C ARG A 265 4.68 17.36 7.48
N LEU A 266 3.85 16.32 7.47
CA LEU A 266 3.23 15.81 6.24
C LEU A 266 2.31 16.85 5.58
N ALA A 267 1.52 17.57 6.38
CA ALA A 267 0.64 18.64 5.90
C ALA A 267 1.45 19.77 5.25
N HIS A 268 2.53 20.22 5.89
CA HIS A 268 3.43 21.22 5.31
C HIS A 268 4.10 20.71 4.04
N PHE A 269 4.50 19.43 3.99
CA PHE A 269 5.10 18.84 2.80
C PHE A 269 4.14 18.85 1.61
N LEU A 270 2.90 18.39 1.80
CA LEU A 270 1.88 18.40 0.74
C LEU A 270 1.56 19.82 0.27
N LEU A 271 1.47 20.78 1.20
CA LEU A 271 1.24 22.18 0.87
C LEU A 271 2.44 22.80 0.14
N MET A 272 3.66 22.47 0.53
CA MET A 272 4.88 22.99 -0.10
C MET A 272 5.02 22.52 -1.55
N PHE A 273 4.67 21.27 -1.84
CA PHE A 273 4.82 20.67 -3.17
C PHE A 273 3.49 20.53 -3.93
N TYR A 274 2.44 21.26 -3.52
CA TYR A 274 1.09 21.05 -4.04
C TYR A 274 0.98 21.22 -5.56
N GLN A 275 1.80 22.09 -6.18
CA GLN A 275 1.80 22.32 -7.64
C GLN A 275 2.65 21.31 -8.41
N GLU A 276 3.56 20.61 -7.75
CA GLU A 276 4.64 19.90 -8.43
C GLU A 276 4.17 18.56 -9.01
N MET A 277 3.48 17.75 -8.20
CA MET A 277 3.09 16.38 -8.54
C MET A 277 1.86 15.92 -7.75
N PRO A 278 1.15 14.85 -8.15
CA PRO A 278 -0.01 14.35 -7.40
C PRO A 278 0.41 13.80 -6.04
N CYS A 279 -0.57 13.73 -5.15
CA CYS A 279 -0.38 13.35 -3.76
C CYS A 279 0.28 11.96 -3.61
N ASP A 280 -0.13 10.99 -4.42
CA ASP A 280 0.38 9.61 -4.41
C ASP A 280 1.90 9.54 -4.55
N TRP A 281 2.46 10.40 -5.41
CA TRP A 281 3.90 10.48 -5.64
C TRP A 281 4.60 11.21 -4.50
N LEU A 282 3.98 12.28 -3.99
CA LEU A 282 4.49 13.01 -2.84
C LEU A 282 4.69 12.11 -1.61
N LEU A 283 3.80 11.16 -1.33
CA LEU A 283 3.99 10.25 -0.20
C LEU A 283 5.22 9.36 -0.34
N ILE A 284 5.50 8.88 -1.56
CA ILE A 284 6.69 8.07 -1.83
C ILE A 284 7.95 8.90 -1.54
N HIS A 285 7.97 10.16 -1.97
CA HIS A 285 9.07 11.07 -1.65
C HIS A 285 9.14 11.38 -0.15
N PHE A 286 8.01 11.60 0.52
CA PHE A 286 7.96 11.91 1.95
C PHE A 286 8.57 10.79 2.80
N ARG A 287 8.18 9.52 2.55
CA ARG A 287 8.78 8.38 3.25
C ARG A 287 10.27 8.23 2.94
N GLY A 288 10.67 8.45 1.69
CA GLY A 288 12.06 8.33 1.25
C GLY A 288 12.97 9.37 1.91
N LEU A 289 12.50 10.63 1.99
CA LEU A 289 13.19 11.73 2.67
C LEU A 289 13.35 11.49 4.17
N LEU A 290 12.44 10.71 4.77
CA LEU A 290 12.50 10.30 6.17
C LEU A 290 13.14 8.91 6.35
N ALA A 291 13.98 8.48 5.40
CA ALA A 291 14.77 7.26 5.46
C ALA A 291 13.96 5.95 5.58
N GLN A 292 12.70 5.95 5.16
CA GLN A 292 11.93 4.73 4.90
C GLN A 292 11.90 4.47 3.39
N LYS A 293 12.92 3.75 2.89
CA LYS A 293 13.06 3.41 1.45
C LYS A 293 11.94 2.50 0.97
N ASP A 294 11.69 1.42 1.72
CA ASP A 294 10.76 0.37 1.33
C ASP A 294 9.35 0.60 1.90
N ALA A 295 8.35 0.15 1.13
CA ALA A 295 6.96 0.10 1.60
C ALA A 295 6.82 -0.96 2.70
N ILE A 296 6.25 -0.57 3.85
CA ILE A 296 5.90 -1.52 4.92
C ILE A 296 4.40 -1.80 4.80
N ARG A 297 4.05 -2.62 3.81
CA ARG A 297 2.66 -3.04 3.55
C ARG A 297 2.30 -4.27 4.37
N PHE A 298 1.02 -4.51 4.64
CA PHE A 298 0.53 -5.74 5.27
C PHE A 298 -0.57 -6.37 4.42
N LYS A 299 -0.62 -7.71 4.44
CA LYS A 299 -1.62 -8.53 3.75
C LYS A 299 -2.41 -9.35 4.79
N PRO A 300 -3.73 -9.58 4.60
CA PRO A 300 -4.55 -9.03 3.53
C PRO A 300 -4.73 -7.51 3.67
N SER A 301 -5.09 -6.85 2.58
CA SER A 301 -5.47 -5.44 2.61
C SER A 301 -6.76 -5.28 3.43
N LEU A 302 -6.83 -4.24 4.26
CA LEU A 302 -7.99 -3.96 5.11
C LEU A 302 -9.01 -3.02 4.45
N PHE A 303 -8.65 -2.45 3.30
CA PHE A 303 -9.44 -1.43 2.63
C PHE A 303 -9.50 -1.70 1.13
N GLN A 304 -10.71 -1.63 0.56
CA GLN A 304 -10.96 -1.85 -0.85
C GLN A 304 -11.60 -0.65 -1.51
N HIS A 305 -11.05 -0.25 -2.65
CA HIS A 305 -11.64 0.78 -3.49
C HIS A 305 -12.94 0.27 -4.13
N MET A 306 -14.03 1.00 -3.93
CA MET A 306 -15.36 0.70 -4.48
C MET A 306 -15.86 1.75 -5.49
N GLY A 307 -15.10 2.83 -5.70
CA GLY A 307 -15.44 3.91 -6.61
C GLY A 307 -15.35 3.52 -8.09
N TYR A 308 -16.48 3.19 -8.73
CA TYR A 308 -16.47 2.92 -10.17
C TYR A 308 -16.23 4.18 -11.02
N TYR A 309 -16.64 5.35 -10.53
CA TYR A 309 -16.46 6.64 -11.23
C TYR A 309 -15.53 7.55 -10.45
N SER A 310 -14.45 7.99 -11.08
CA SER A 310 -13.49 8.92 -10.49
C SER A 310 -14.08 10.31 -10.22
N SER A 311 -13.58 10.99 -9.19
CA SER A 311 -13.90 12.40 -8.92
C SER A 311 -13.51 13.32 -10.07
N TYR A 312 -12.41 13.00 -10.77
CA TYR A 312 -11.98 13.75 -11.95
C TYR A 312 -12.78 13.34 -13.19
N LYS A 313 -13.73 14.18 -13.58
CA LYS A 313 -14.59 14.03 -14.78
C LYS A 313 -15.51 12.80 -14.81
N GLY A 314 -15.51 11.91 -13.81
CA GLY A 314 -16.38 10.73 -13.79
C GLY A 314 -15.91 9.62 -14.74
N ALA A 315 -14.61 9.55 -15.03
CA ALA A 315 -14.05 8.44 -15.82
C ALA A 315 -14.16 7.12 -15.05
N GLU A 316 -14.37 6.00 -15.75
CA GLU A 316 -14.43 4.67 -15.15
C GLU A 316 -13.09 4.30 -14.50
N ASN A 317 -13.15 3.81 -13.26
CA ASN A 317 -12.01 3.34 -12.50
C ASN A 317 -12.29 1.91 -12.02
N LYS A 318 -11.50 0.95 -12.49
CA LYS A 318 -11.63 -0.48 -12.15
C LYS A 318 -10.55 -0.95 -11.18
N LEU A 319 -9.85 -0.01 -10.53
CA LEU A 319 -8.84 -0.33 -9.52
C LEU A 319 -9.47 -1.15 -8.39
N LYS A 320 -8.83 -2.29 -8.12
CA LYS A 320 -9.14 -3.23 -7.04
C LYS A 320 -7.85 -3.67 -6.39
N ASP A 321 -7.92 -3.91 -5.09
CA ASP A 321 -6.88 -4.56 -4.33
C ASP A 321 -7.21 -6.06 -4.23
N ASP A 322 -6.45 -6.89 -4.94
CA ASP A 322 -6.66 -8.35 -5.01
C ASP A 322 -6.22 -9.08 -3.72
N ASP A 323 -5.59 -8.37 -2.78
CA ASP A 323 -5.26 -8.90 -1.47
C ASP A 323 -6.31 -8.50 -0.40
N PHE A 324 -7.40 -7.80 -0.78
CA PHE A 324 -8.45 -7.44 0.16
C PHE A 324 -9.30 -8.65 0.58
N GLU A 325 -9.45 -8.85 1.88
CA GLU A 325 -10.35 -9.86 2.46
C GLU A 325 -11.33 -9.19 3.44
N GLU A 326 -12.62 -9.09 3.10
CA GLU A 326 -13.62 -8.36 3.92
C GLU A 326 -13.86 -8.99 5.29
N ASP A 327 -13.92 -10.33 5.35
CA ASP A 327 -14.18 -11.08 6.59
C ASP A 327 -12.91 -11.55 7.30
N SER A 328 -11.73 -11.13 6.86
CA SER A 328 -10.47 -11.51 7.51
C SER A 328 -10.30 -10.75 8.81
N LEU A 329 -10.28 -11.50 9.91
CA LEU A 329 -10.20 -10.94 11.26
C LEU A 329 -8.77 -10.71 11.73
N ASP A 330 -7.76 -11.24 11.03
CA ASP A 330 -6.41 -11.26 11.57
C ASP A 330 -5.32 -11.18 10.50
N ILE A 331 -4.34 -10.31 10.75
CA ILE A 331 -3.12 -10.18 9.96
C ILE A 331 -2.11 -11.21 10.48
N PRO A 332 -1.44 -11.99 9.61
CA PRO A 332 -0.43 -12.93 10.04
C PRO A 332 0.74 -12.24 10.74
N ASP A 333 1.34 -12.93 11.71
CA ASP A 333 2.44 -12.39 12.51
C ASP A 333 3.77 -12.38 11.75
N ASN A 334 4.00 -13.40 10.91
CA ASN A 334 5.22 -13.63 10.15
C ASN A 334 6.51 -13.30 10.94
N PRO A 335 6.87 -14.11 11.96
CA PRO A 335 8.05 -13.87 12.80
C PRO A 335 9.35 -13.70 12.00
N PRO A 336 10.32 -12.91 12.50
CA PRO A 336 11.59 -12.71 11.80
C PRO A 336 12.29 -14.03 11.45
N ALA A 337 12.57 -14.21 10.17
CA ALA A 337 13.12 -15.44 9.62
C ALA A 337 14.06 -15.18 8.45
N SER A 338 14.93 -16.16 8.19
CA SER A 338 15.74 -16.25 6.98
C SER A 338 15.13 -17.28 6.04
N LEU A 339 15.06 -16.94 4.74
CA LEU A 339 14.38 -17.74 3.74
C LEU A 339 15.35 -18.26 2.68
N TYR A 340 15.22 -19.54 2.34
CA TYR A 340 16.11 -20.22 1.41
C TYR A 340 15.33 -21.23 0.57
N THR A 341 15.76 -21.45 -0.66
CA THR A 341 15.20 -22.48 -1.55
C THR A 341 16.30 -23.03 -2.45
N ASN A 342 16.17 -24.28 -2.88
CA ASN A 342 16.99 -24.85 -3.94
C ASN A 342 16.29 -24.80 -5.32
N ILE A 343 15.04 -24.31 -5.37
CA ILE A 343 14.30 -24.12 -6.61
C ILE A 343 14.98 -23.00 -7.40
N ASN A 344 15.11 -23.18 -8.72
CA ASN A 344 15.75 -22.21 -9.59
C ASN A 344 14.93 -20.90 -9.65
N VAL A 345 15.39 -19.89 -8.92
CA VAL A 345 14.77 -18.56 -8.86
C VAL A 345 14.76 -17.89 -10.23
N PHE A 346 13.64 -17.27 -10.59
CA PHE A 346 13.53 -16.44 -11.78
C PHE A 346 13.89 -14.99 -11.43
N GLU A 347 14.88 -14.43 -12.13
CA GLU A 347 15.33 -13.03 -11.98
C GLU A 347 15.52 -12.61 -10.51
N SER A 348 14.80 -11.57 -10.06
CA SER A 348 14.86 -11.02 -8.71
C SER A 348 13.74 -11.56 -7.81
N TYR A 349 12.97 -12.57 -8.23
CA TYR A 349 11.83 -13.10 -7.48
C TYR A 349 12.25 -14.11 -6.39
N ASP A 350 13.14 -13.68 -5.51
CA ASP A 350 13.76 -14.52 -4.48
C ASP A 350 12.79 -15.04 -3.42
N ALA A 351 13.29 -15.93 -2.55
CA ALA A 351 12.49 -16.57 -1.53
C ALA A 351 11.94 -15.56 -0.50
N ALA A 352 12.63 -14.47 -0.18
CA ALA A 352 12.16 -13.57 0.86
C ALA A 352 10.81 -12.91 0.47
N LYS A 353 10.55 -12.74 -0.83
CA LYS A 353 9.35 -12.05 -1.34
C LYS A 353 8.03 -12.70 -0.97
N ALA A 354 7.94 -14.04 -0.97
CA ALA A 354 6.70 -14.75 -0.59
C ALA A 354 6.33 -14.65 0.90
N TYR A 355 7.31 -14.29 1.74
CA TYR A 355 7.12 -14.07 3.18
C TYR A 355 7.11 -12.60 3.55
N SER A 356 7.51 -11.74 2.62
CA SER A 356 7.55 -10.31 2.77
C SER A 356 6.14 -9.74 2.85
N SER A 357 6.07 -8.54 3.40
CA SER A 357 4.84 -7.81 3.55
C SER A 357 4.56 -6.90 2.32
N VAL A 358 5.49 -6.88 1.35
CA VAL A 358 5.45 -6.11 0.10
C VAL A 358 4.57 -6.82 -0.95
N ASP A 359 4.15 -6.10 -1.99
CA ASP A 359 3.38 -6.69 -3.10
C ASP A 359 4.25 -7.51 -4.07
N GLU A 360 4.92 -8.53 -3.54
CA GLU A 360 5.77 -9.42 -4.32
C GLU A 360 5.49 -10.88 -3.96
N TYR A 361 6.07 -11.78 -4.74
CA TYR A 361 5.95 -13.23 -4.57
C TYR A 361 7.27 -13.89 -4.95
N PHE A 362 7.47 -15.11 -4.45
CA PHE A 362 8.55 -15.96 -4.96
C PHE A 362 8.16 -16.50 -6.32
N TRP A 363 9.06 -16.49 -7.29
CA TRP A 363 8.84 -17.11 -8.61
C TRP A 363 10.04 -17.98 -8.98
N GLY A 364 9.79 -19.27 -9.08
CA GLY A 364 10.77 -20.27 -9.48
C GLY A 364 10.39 -20.93 -10.79
N LYS A 365 11.41 -21.40 -11.52
CA LYS A 365 11.22 -22.32 -12.65
C LYS A 365 10.63 -23.65 -12.16
N ALA A 366 10.19 -24.47 -13.11
CA ALA A 366 9.58 -25.77 -12.87
C ALA A 366 10.34 -26.61 -11.82
N PRO A 367 9.76 -26.85 -10.63
CA PRO A 367 10.42 -27.60 -9.58
C PRO A 367 10.36 -29.11 -9.82
N SER A 368 11.35 -29.80 -9.28
CA SER A 368 11.46 -31.27 -9.31
C SER A 368 11.19 -31.89 -7.93
N THR A 369 10.85 -33.18 -7.90
CA THR A 369 10.70 -33.95 -6.67
C THR A 369 11.95 -33.80 -5.79
N GLY A 370 11.74 -33.45 -4.51
CA GLY A 370 12.81 -33.22 -3.54
C GLY A 370 13.31 -31.77 -3.49
N ASP A 371 12.88 -30.90 -4.40
CA ASP A 371 13.06 -29.47 -4.23
C ASP A 371 12.28 -28.96 -3.01
N PHE A 372 12.79 -27.89 -2.42
CA PHE A 372 12.28 -27.35 -1.17
C PHE A 372 12.37 -25.84 -1.11
N TYR A 373 11.51 -25.29 -0.27
CA TYR A 373 11.53 -23.91 0.20
C TYR A 373 11.48 -23.93 1.73
N VAL A 374 12.38 -23.22 2.39
CA VAL A 374 12.57 -23.30 3.85
C VAL A 374 12.58 -21.89 4.45
N ILE A 375 11.83 -21.76 5.53
CA ILE A 375 11.80 -20.62 6.44
C ILE A 375 12.51 -21.06 7.72
N VAL A 376 13.52 -20.30 8.13
CA VAL A 376 14.28 -20.55 9.36
C VAL A 376 14.07 -19.37 10.30
N PHE A 377 13.36 -19.58 11.39
CA PHE A 377 13.10 -18.51 12.34
C PHE A 377 14.38 -18.08 13.07
N ASN A 378 14.49 -16.78 13.33
CA ASN A 378 15.59 -16.25 14.15
C ASN A 378 15.49 -16.72 15.61
N LYS A 379 14.27 -16.99 16.07
CA LYS A 379 13.94 -17.52 17.40
C LYS A 379 12.91 -18.64 17.24
N ALA A 380 13.12 -19.77 17.92
CA ALA A 380 12.12 -20.84 17.98
C ALA A 380 10.77 -20.28 18.43
N THR A 381 9.71 -20.60 17.69
CA THR A 381 8.40 -19.94 17.84
C THR A 381 7.26 -20.96 17.83
N LYS A 382 6.31 -20.77 18.75
CA LYS A 382 5.08 -21.55 18.79
C LYS A 382 4.09 -21.01 17.75
N ILE A 383 3.75 -21.84 16.75
CA ILE A 383 2.87 -21.47 15.63
C ILE A 383 1.50 -22.11 15.85
N SER A 384 0.44 -21.32 15.74
CA SER A 384 -0.96 -21.77 15.85
C SER A 384 -1.58 -22.10 14.49
N LYS A 385 -1.22 -21.33 13.45
CA LYS A 385 -1.77 -21.49 12.09
C LYS A 385 -0.72 -21.21 11.02
N ILE A 386 -0.79 -21.99 9.93
CA ILE A 386 0.02 -21.80 8.72
C ILE A 386 -0.92 -21.79 7.51
N LYS A 387 -0.83 -20.77 6.66
CA LYS A 387 -1.54 -20.68 5.37
C LYS A 387 -0.53 -20.32 4.28
N ILE A 388 -0.51 -21.11 3.21
CA ILE A 388 0.37 -20.89 2.06
C ILE A 388 -0.46 -20.96 0.80
N ILE A 389 -0.32 -19.93 -0.04
CA ILE A 389 -1.05 -19.76 -1.30
C ILE A 389 -0.06 -19.72 -2.45
N THR A 390 -0.31 -20.49 -3.50
CA THR A 390 0.49 -20.48 -4.74
C THR A 390 -0.30 -19.96 -5.93
N GLY A 391 0.41 -19.54 -6.97
CA GLY A 391 -0.17 -18.93 -8.16
C GLY A 391 -0.68 -17.50 -7.96
N THR A 392 -1.01 -16.85 -9.07
CA THR A 392 -1.60 -15.49 -9.10
C THR A 392 -2.77 -15.46 -10.07
N ASP A 393 -3.57 -14.39 -10.02
CA ASP A 393 -4.76 -14.27 -10.87
C ASP A 393 -4.41 -14.24 -12.37
N ASP A 394 -3.24 -13.71 -12.71
CA ASP A 394 -2.69 -13.66 -14.08
C ASP A 394 -1.88 -14.93 -14.46
N ARG A 395 -1.41 -15.71 -13.49
CA ARG A 395 -0.65 -16.96 -13.68
C ARG A 395 -1.22 -18.10 -12.84
N GLN A 396 -2.46 -18.46 -13.13
CA GLN A 396 -3.22 -19.49 -12.37
C GLN A 396 -2.62 -20.90 -12.46
N ASN A 397 -1.76 -21.15 -13.45
CA ASN A 397 -1.10 -22.43 -13.63
C ASN A 397 0.24 -22.54 -12.88
N ASP A 398 0.80 -21.42 -12.41
CA ASP A 398 2.09 -21.41 -11.71
C ASP A 398 1.90 -21.76 -10.22
N ILE A 399 1.24 -22.89 -9.95
CA ILE A 399 0.88 -23.37 -8.61
C ILE A 399 1.72 -24.59 -8.22
N LEU A 400 1.75 -24.92 -6.93
CA LEU A 400 2.33 -26.17 -6.45
C LEU A 400 1.31 -27.31 -6.55
N HIS A 401 1.46 -28.20 -7.54
CA HIS A 401 0.52 -29.31 -7.74
C HIS A 401 0.65 -30.39 -6.67
N HIS A 402 1.89 -30.73 -6.31
CA HIS A 402 2.21 -31.81 -5.38
C HIS A 402 3.33 -31.38 -4.44
N GLY A 403 2.96 -31.06 -3.20
CA GLY A 403 3.91 -30.73 -2.16
C GLY A 403 3.38 -31.03 -0.77
N ALA A 404 4.29 -31.09 0.19
CA ALA A 404 3.98 -31.27 1.60
C ALA A 404 4.53 -30.10 2.43
N LEU A 405 3.79 -29.74 3.47
CA LEU A 405 4.20 -28.78 4.48
C LEU A 405 4.76 -29.53 5.68
N GLU A 406 5.94 -29.14 6.11
CA GLU A 406 6.65 -29.76 7.21
C GLU A 406 7.20 -28.71 8.17
N VAL A 407 7.33 -29.08 9.44
CA VAL A 407 7.92 -28.23 10.48
C VAL A 407 9.01 -28.99 11.22
N GLY A 408 10.04 -28.29 11.67
CA GLY A 408 11.22 -28.92 12.26
C GLY A 408 11.75 -28.20 13.49
N GLU A 409 12.52 -28.97 14.25
CA GLU A 409 13.34 -28.54 15.40
C GLU A 409 14.82 -28.90 15.17
N LYS A 410 15.70 -28.40 16.05
CA LYS A 410 17.13 -28.71 16.09
C LYS A 410 17.86 -28.24 14.84
N LEU A 411 18.08 -26.93 14.77
CA LEU A 411 18.91 -26.25 13.78
C LEU A 411 20.32 -26.86 13.70
N ILE A 412 20.67 -27.37 12.53
CA ILE A 412 22.03 -27.77 12.16
C ILE A 412 22.57 -26.76 11.15
N GLY A 413 23.76 -26.23 11.41
CA GLY A 413 24.50 -25.44 10.42
C GLY A 413 25.08 -26.35 9.35
N THR A 414 24.63 -26.22 8.10
CA THR A 414 25.25 -26.89 6.94
C THR A 414 26.04 -25.88 6.11
N LYS A 415 26.95 -26.36 5.25
CA LYS A 415 27.64 -25.51 4.24
C LYS A 415 26.66 -24.80 3.28
N LYS A 416 25.42 -25.31 3.15
CA LYS A 416 24.37 -24.79 2.25
C LYS A 416 23.31 -23.95 2.98
N GLY A 417 23.47 -23.68 4.28
CA GLY A 417 22.52 -22.91 5.10
C GLY A 417 22.13 -23.60 6.41
N ARG A 418 21.37 -22.89 7.24
CA ARG A 418 20.79 -23.44 8.48
C ARG A 418 19.51 -24.21 8.13
N GLN A 419 19.40 -25.46 8.56
CA GLN A 419 18.23 -26.30 8.33
C GLN A 419 17.94 -27.10 9.60
N CYS A 420 16.70 -27.54 9.79
CA CYS A 420 16.37 -28.40 10.92
C CYS A 420 16.81 -29.84 10.63
N SER A 421 17.24 -30.56 11.66
CA SER A 421 17.72 -31.95 11.52
C SER A 421 16.59 -32.95 11.28
N SER A 422 15.41 -32.64 11.80
CA SER A 422 14.22 -33.49 11.78
C SER A 422 13.00 -32.65 11.44
N TYR A 423 12.12 -33.22 10.63
CA TYR A 423 10.89 -32.59 10.17
C TYR A 423 9.70 -33.51 10.42
N ILE A 424 8.55 -32.90 10.73
CA ILE A 424 7.25 -33.54 10.86
C ILE A 424 6.33 -32.95 9.81
N THR A 425 5.70 -33.80 9.01
CA THR A 425 4.71 -33.38 8.01
C THR A 425 3.38 -33.00 8.67
N LEU A 426 2.91 -31.78 8.39
CA LEU A 426 1.63 -31.26 8.86
C LEU A 426 0.48 -31.57 7.88
N GLY A 427 0.79 -31.71 6.60
CA GLY A 427 -0.20 -31.99 5.56
C GLY A 427 0.33 -31.78 4.15
N GLU A 428 -0.53 -32.01 3.17
CA GLU A 428 -0.22 -31.88 1.75
C GLU A 428 -0.99 -30.72 1.13
N PHE A 429 -0.39 -30.11 0.11
CA PHE A 429 -1.01 -29.06 -0.69
C PHE A 429 -2.20 -29.62 -1.48
N LYS A 430 -3.29 -28.87 -1.53
CA LYS A 430 -4.51 -29.17 -2.28
C LYS A 430 -4.82 -28.01 -3.21
N ASN A 431 -4.89 -28.27 -4.51
CA ASN A 431 -5.14 -27.25 -5.53
C ASN A 431 -4.21 -26.03 -5.39
N GLY A 432 -2.91 -26.25 -5.16
CA GLY A 432 -1.94 -25.17 -4.97
C GLY A 432 -1.86 -24.58 -3.56
N ASN A 433 -2.75 -24.92 -2.65
CA ASN A 433 -2.85 -24.22 -1.37
C ASN A 433 -2.78 -25.19 -0.19
N ILE A 434 -2.33 -24.69 0.96
CA ILE A 434 -2.44 -25.43 2.22
C ILE A 434 -2.77 -24.47 3.37
N GLU A 435 -3.66 -24.92 4.24
CA GLU A 435 -4.00 -24.22 5.47
C GLU A 435 -4.09 -25.24 6.61
N VAL A 436 -3.31 -25.02 7.67
CA VAL A 436 -3.24 -25.89 8.84
C VAL A 436 -3.50 -25.05 10.09
N HIS A 437 -4.53 -25.43 10.83
CA HIS A 437 -4.89 -24.86 12.13
C HIS A 437 -4.39 -25.74 13.27
N ASP A 438 -4.42 -25.19 14.49
CA ASP A 438 -4.05 -25.85 15.74
C ASP A 438 -2.67 -26.52 15.67
N VAL A 439 -1.73 -25.86 14.99
CA VAL A 439 -0.37 -26.39 14.80
C VAL A 439 0.32 -26.56 16.14
N ASP A 440 0.04 -25.68 17.09
CA ASP A 440 0.53 -25.71 18.46
C ASP A 440 -0.05 -26.83 19.32
N HIS A 441 -1.16 -27.43 18.89
CA HIS A 441 -1.73 -28.63 19.51
C HIS A 441 -1.19 -29.91 18.84
N LYS A 442 -0.78 -29.82 17.57
CA LYS A 442 -0.20 -30.93 16.80
C LYS A 442 1.29 -31.10 17.04
N ILE A 443 1.99 -30.02 17.37
CA ILE A 443 3.44 -29.96 17.52
C ILE A 443 3.80 -29.54 18.94
N ALA A 444 4.47 -30.43 19.66
CA ALA A 444 4.79 -30.25 21.07
C ALA A 444 6.02 -29.38 21.34
N PHE A 445 6.81 -29.06 20.30
CA PHE A 445 8.02 -28.25 20.39
C PHE A 445 7.84 -26.89 19.73
N ASP A 446 8.67 -25.92 20.12
CA ASP A 446 8.75 -24.63 19.44
C ASP A 446 9.41 -24.82 18.07
N ILE A 447 8.75 -24.34 17.02
CA ILE A 447 9.19 -24.58 15.64
C ILE A 447 10.36 -23.65 15.32
N GLU A 448 11.43 -24.22 14.78
CA GLU A 448 12.60 -23.49 14.30
C GLU A 448 12.61 -23.35 12.78
N CYS A 449 12.04 -24.33 12.05
CA CYS A 449 11.95 -24.30 10.60
C CYS A 449 10.56 -24.67 10.09
N VAL A 450 10.11 -24.00 9.04
CA VAL A 450 8.96 -24.41 8.20
C VAL A 450 9.49 -24.73 6.82
N ARG A 451 9.12 -25.89 6.26
CA ARG A 451 9.59 -26.36 4.95
C ARG A 451 8.41 -26.74 4.07
N ILE A 452 8.42 -26.25 2.84
CA ILE A 452 7.63 -26.77 1.73
C ILE A 452 8.54 -27.72 0.97
N VAL A 453 8.12 -28.96 0.76
CA VAL A 453 8.84 -29.94 -0.05
C VAL A 453 7.99 -30.36 -1.24
N VAL A 454 8.59 -30.38 -2.42
CA VAL A 454 7.95 -30.79 -3.67
C VAL A 454 7.96 -32.31 -3.73
N THR A 455 6.78 -32.93 -3.81
CA THR A 455 6.63 -34.38 -3.70
C THR A 455 6.52 -35.07 -5.08
N ALA A 456 6.21 -34.33 -6.14
CA ALA A 456 6.24 -34.82 -7.51
C ALA A 456 6.77 -33.75 -8.47
N ASN A 457 7.41 -34.18 -9.56
CA ASN A 457 7.84 -33.28 -10.64
C ASN A 457 6.63 -32.58 -11.27
N GLN A 458 6.77 -31.30 -11.61
CA GLN A 458 5.81 -30.56 -12.45
C GLN A 458 6.53 -29.83 -13.58
N LYS A 459 5.81 -29.50 -14.66
CA LYS A 459 6.39 -28.82 -15.84
C LYS A 459 6.23 -27.30 -15.75
N GLU A 460 5.21 -26.90 -15.02
CA GLU A 460 4.76 -25.55 -14.77
C GLU A 460 5.69 -24.88 -13.76
N TRP A 461 5.89 -23.58 -13.91
CA TRP A 461 6.68 -22.80 -12.96
C TRP A 461 5.93 -22.70 -11.63
N LEU A 462 6.62 -22.24 -10.58
CA LEU A 462 6.03 -22.15 -9.25
C LEU A 462 6.07 -20.71 -8.76
N ILE A 463 4.89 -20.16 -8.48
CA ILE A 463 4.74 -18.94 -7.70
C ILE A 463 4.28 -19.30 -6.30
N ILE A 464 5.03 -18.88 -5.27
CA ILE A 464 4.49 -18.84 -3.91
C ILE A 464 4.06 -17.40 -3.66
N ARG A 465 2.74 -17.16 -3.73
CA ARG A 465 2.15 -15.83 -3.62
C ARG A 465 2.25 -15.28 -2.20
N SER A 466 1.94 -16.10 -1.22
CA SER A 466 2.02 -15.69 0.18
C SER A 466 2.25 -16.88 1.11
N ILE A 467 3.03 -16.61 2.16
CA ILE A 467 3.19 -17.49 3.31
C ILE A 467 2.79 -16.67 4.54
N SER A 468 1.72 -17.10 5.20
CA SER A 468 1.12 -16.43 6.35
C SER A 468 1.20 -17.36 7.56
N LEU A 469 1.87 -16.89 8.62
CA LEU A 469 2.08 -17.66 9.85
C LEU A 469 1.52 -16.88 11.04
N TRP A 470 0.76 -17.56 11.89
CA TRP A 470 0.25 -17.02 13.14
C TRP A 470 0.89 -17.73 14.32
N THR A 471 1.34 -16.95 15.29
CA THR A 471 1.95 -17.42 16.52
C THR A 471 0.89 -17.62 17.60
N THR A 472 1.14 -18.55 18.51
CA THR A 472 0.37 -18.59 19.75
C THR A 472 0.82 -17.40 20.58
N GLN A 473 -0.07 -16.45 20.86
CA GLN A 473 0.23 -15.37 21.81
C GLN A 473 0.66 -16.02 23.13
N GLY A 474 1.93 -15.89 23.48
CA GLY A 474 2.31 -16.05 24.87
C GLY A 474 1.50 -15.01 25.62
N ALA A 475 0.66 -15.41 26.57
CA ALA A 475 0.00 -14.47 27.45
C ALA A 475 1.08 -13.50 27.94
N SER A 476 1.03 -12.26 27.46
CA SER A 476 1.81 -11.17 28.01
C SER A 476 1.40 -11.13 29.49
N GLN A 477 2.28 -11.60 30.36
CA GLN A 477 2.09 -11.53 31.80
C GLN A 477 2.01 -10.07 32.25
#